data_AF-A0AAW0K9U9-F1
#
_entry.id   AF-A0AAW0K9U9-F1
#
_cell.length_a   1.000
_cell.length_b   1.000
_cell.length_c   1.000
_cell.angle_alpha   90.00
_cell.angle_beta   90.00
_cell.angle_gamma   90.00
#
_symmetry.space_group_name_H-M   'P 1'
#
loop_
_entity.id
_entity.type
_entity.pdbx_description
1 polymer ?
#
loop_
_entity_poly.entity_id
_entity_poly.type
_entity_poly.pdbx_seq_one_letter_code
_entity_poly.pdbx_strand_id
1 'polypeptide(L)'
;MDMFDQDDDIGLISLCEDEPSSSGELNYYDLVRTEIAEERQYLRELNMIIKVFREAFLSDRKLFRPSEIEKIFSNISDIHELTVKLLGLIEDTVEMTDESSPHPLAGSCFEDLAEVSLQNYFRLSLKS
;
A
#
# COMPACT_ATOMS: atom_id res chain seq x y z
N MET A 1 37.29 12.41 57.89
CA MET A 1 38.36 13.35 57.54
C MET A 1 37.99 13.92 56.18
N ASP A 2 38.04 15.26 56.08
CA ASP A 2 37.70 16.16 54.97
C ASP A 2 37.86 15.59 53.56
N MET A 3 36.83 15.69 52.72
CA MET A 3 36.57 16.80 51.79
C MET A 3 37.69 16.98 50.77
N PHE A 4 37.45 16.48 49.57
CA PHE A 4 37.96 17.09 48.36
C PHE A 4 36.75 17.44 47.50
N ASP A 5 36.18 18.61 47.78
CA ASP A 5 35.44 19.38 46.79
C ASP A 5 36.47 20.09 45.91
N GLN A 6 36.44 19.80 44.62
CA GLN A 6 36.86 20.72 43.57
C GLN A 6 35.78 20.67 42.50
N ASP A 7 34.73 21.46 42.73
CA ASP A 7 34.01 22.10 41.65
C ASP A 7 34.97 23.09 40.98
N ASP A 8 35.24 22.88 39.70
CA ASP A 8 35.45 23.98 38.76
C ASP A 8 34.95 23.50 37.38
N ASP A 9 33.65 23.74 37.24
CA ASP A 9 32.89 23.95 36.02
C ASP A 9 33.75 24.63 34.93
N ILE A 10 34.11 23.90 33.86
CA ILE A 10 34.34 24.42 32.50
C ILE A 10 34.60 23.25 31.55
N GLY A 11 33.69 23.08 30.59
CA GLY A 11 34.07 22.64 29.26
C GLY A 11 34.07 21.13 29.00
N LEU A 12 32.98 20.44 29.33
CA LEU A 12 32.54 19.38 28.44
C LEU A 12 31.05 19.54 28.20
N ILE A 13 30.76 20.31 27.15
CA ILE A 13 29.55 20.15 26.35
C ILE A 13 29.55 18.68 25.91
N SER A 14 29.04 17.81 26.78
CA SER A 14 28.60 16.50 26.37
C SER A 14 27.41 16.78 25.48
N LEU A 15 27.68 16.87 24.19
CA LEU A 15 26.71 16.64 23.13
C LEU A 15 26.19 15.21 23.31
N CYS A 16 25.45 14.97 24.38
CA CYS A 16 24.34 14.04 24.30
C CYS A 16 23.31 14.80 23.49
N GLU A 17 23.51 14.80 22.17
CA GLU A 17 22.40 14.87 21.25
C GLU A 17 21.42 13.83 21.77
N ASP A 18 20.30 14.30 22.32
CA ASP A 18 19.07 13.51 22.37
C ASP A 18 18.84 13.09 20.91
N GLU A 19 19.40 11.95 20.52
CA GLU A 19 18.96 11.29 19.31
C GLU A 19 17.48 11.03 19.56
N PRO A 20 16.56 11.60 18.75
CA PRO A 20 15.17 11.22 18.87
C PRO A 20 15.13 9.74 18.54
N SER A 21 15.01 8.90 19.57
CA SER A 21 14.78 7.47 19.44
C SER A 21 13.35 7.24 18.93
N SER A 22 13.05 7.80 17.77
CA SER A 22 12.14 7.21 16.82
C SER A 22 13.00 6.27 15.99
N SER A 23 13.23 5.04 16.47
CA SER A 23 13.42 3.96 15.51
C SER A 23 12.08 3.89 14.77
N GLY A 24 11.93 4.66 13.71
CA GLY A 24 10.69 4.83 12.94
C GLY A 24 10.30 3.56 12.16
N GLU A 25 10.76 2.40 12.62
CA GLU A 25 10.44 1.10 12.07
C GLU A 25 9.03 0.72 12.52
N LEU A 26 8.07 0.94 11.63
CA LEU A 26 6.73 0.36 11.76
C LEU A 26 6.87 -1.17 11.80
N ASN A 27 6.18 -1.81 12.74
CA ASN A 27 6.10 -3.27 12.74
C ASN A 27 5.24 -3.74 11.55
N TYR A 28 5.35 -5.03 11.21
CA TYR A 28 4.64 -5.61 10.07
C TYR A 28 3.12 -5.38 10.12
N TYR A 29 2.51 -5.45 11.31
CA TYR A 29 1.06 -5.25 11.47
C TYR A 29 0.65 -3.79 11.20
N ASP A 30 1.46 -2.82 11.62
CA ASP A 30 1.23 -1.40 11.33
C ASP A 30 1.35 -1.10 9.82
N LEU A 31 2.29 -1.76 9.13
CA LEU A 31 2.40 -1.67 7.67
C LEU A 31 1.16 -2.25 6.99
N VAL A 32 0.70 -3.44 7.38
CA VAL A 32 -0.52 -4.05 6.81
C VAL A 32 -1.75 -3.17 7.05
N ARG A 33 -1.89 -2.58 8.25
CA ARG A 33 -2.98 -1.64 8.53
C ARG A 33 -2.92 -0.37 7.67
N THR A 34 -1.71 0.14 7.42
CA THR A 34 -1.49 1.31 6.57
C THR A 34 -1.87 0.96 5.14
N GLU A 35 -1.41 -0.18 4.62
CA GLU A 35 -1.74 -0.69 3.28
C GLU A 35 -3.26 -0.78 3.06
N ILE A 36 -4.01 -1.36 4.02
CA ILE A 36 -5.48 -1.44 3.95
C ILE A 36 -6.11 -0.04 3.85
N ALA A 37 -5.61 0.92 4.61
CA ALA A 37 -6.14 2.28 4.61
C ALA A 37 -5.85 3.00 3.28
N GLU A 38 -4.65 2.81 2.75
CA GLU A 38 -4.20 3.36 1.46
C GLU A 38 -4.97 2.74 0.30
N GLU A 39 -5.12 1.42 0.25
CA GLU A 39 -5.88 0.72 -0.79
C GLU A 39 -7.37 1.12 -0.78
N ARG A 40 -7.96 1.33 0.40
CA ARG A 40 -9.33 1.87 0.50
C ARG A 40 -9.44 3.28 -0.06
N GLN A 41 -8.41 4.12 0.13
CA GLN A 41 -8.38 5.47 -0.45
C GLN A 41 -8.17 5.40 -1.96
N TYR A 42 -7.23 4.60 -2.43
CA TYR A 42 -6.96 4.39 -3.85
C TYR A 42 -8.20 3.84 -4.57
N LEU A 43 -8.92 2.90 -3.97
CA LEU A 43 -10.17 2.37 -4.52
C LEU A 43 -11.24 3.45 -4.66
N ARG A 44 -11.33 4.41 -3.73
CA ARG A 44 -12.24 5.57 -3.87
C ARG A 44 -11.85 6.45 -5.06
N GLU A 45 -10.57 6.67 -5.26
CA GLU A 45 -10.04 7.45 -6.38
C GLU A 45 -10.29 6.74 -7.72
N LEU A 46 -10.03 5.43 -7.79
CA LEU A 46 -10.37 4.61 -8.96
C LEU A 46 -11.86 4.67 -9.27
N ASN A 47 -12.71 4.58 -8.25
CA ASN A 47 -14.16 4.74 -8.42
C ASN A 47 -14.52 6.12 -8.97
N MET A 48 -13.85 7.19 -8.53
CA MET A 48 -14.07 8.53 -9.08
C MET A 48 -13.66 8.61 -10.56
N ILE A 49 -12.48 8.08 -10.91
CA ILE A 49 -12.00 8.02 -12.30
C ILE A 49 -12.98 7.25 -13.18
N ILE A 50 -13.44 6.08 -12.74
CA ILE A 50 -14.30 5.21 -13.54
C ILE A 50 -15.74 5.74 -13.60
N LYS A 51 -16.37 6.00 -12.45
CA LYS A 51 -17.81 6.30 -12.38
C LYS A 51 -18.16 7.75 -12.68
N VAL A 52 -17.20 8.67 -12.55
CA VAL A 52 -17.43 10.10 -12.81
C VAL A 52 -16.75 10.52 -14.10
N PHE A 53 -15.42 10.40 -14.17
CA PHE A 53 -14.68 10.92 -15.31
C PHE A 53 -14.88 10.08 -16.58
N ARG A 54 -14.67 8.77 -16.53
CA ARG A 54 -14.82 7.90 -17.70
C ARG A 54 -16.25 7.85 -18.22
N GLU A 55 -17.24 7.81 -17.34
CA GLU A 55 -18.66 7.86 -17.72
C GLU A 55 -19.04 9.17 -18.44
N ALA A 56 -18.45 10.31 -18.06
CA ALA A 56 -18.67 11.58 -18.77
C ALA A 56 -18.20 11.52 -20.24
N PHE A 57 -17.06 10.87 -20.52
CA PHE A 57 -16.56 10.68 -21.88
C PHE A 57 -17.44 9.70 -22.68
N LEU A 58 -17.95 8.64 -22.03
CA LEU A 58 -18.82 7.65 -22.67
C LEU A 58 -20.21 8.21 -23.01
N SER A 59 -20.66 9.21 -22.27
CA SER A 59 -21.97 9.85 -22.43
C SER A 59 -22.03 10.75 -23.67
N ASP A 60 -20.91 11.35 -24.12
CA ASP A 60 -20.84 12.16 -25.34
C ASP A 60 -20.06 11.47 -26.47
N ARG A 61 -20.75 10.52 -27.12
CA ARG A 61 -20.24 9.71 -28.24
C ARG A 61 -19.90 10.53 -29.50
N LYS A 62 -20.26 11.82 -29.56
CA LYS A 62 -19.94 12.69 -30.70
C LYS A 62 -18.54 13.31 -30.57
N LEU A 63 -18.06 13.49 -29.33
CA LEU A 63 -16.76 14.09 -29.04
C LEU A 63 -15.63 13.06 -28.98
N PHE A 64 -15.91 11.85 -28.48
CA PHE A 64 -14.89 10.82 -28.29
C PHE A 64 -15.31 9.48 -28.87
N ARG A 65 -14.40 8.86 -29.64
CA ARG A 65 -14.57 7.47 -30.08
C ARG A 65 -14.21 6.51 -28.94
N PRO A 66 -14.84 5.33 -28.87
CA PRO A 66 -14.53 4.33 -27.84
C PRO A 66 -13.04 3.99 -27.73
N SER A 67 -12.32 3.91 -28.85
CA SER A 67 -10.88 3.62 -28.88
C SER A 67 -10.01 4.78 -28.36
N GLU A 68 -10.50 6.01 -28.36
CA GLU A 68 -9.80 7.15 -27.77
C GLU A 68 -9.98 7.15 -26.25
N ILE A 69 -11.20 6.84 -25.80
CA ILE A 69 -11.52 6.64 -24.37
C ILE A 69 -10.67 5.50 -23.80
N GLU A 70 -10.54 4.39 -24.52
CA GLU A 70 -9.69 3.27 -24.13
C GLU A 70 -8.21 3.66 -24.00
N LYS A 71 -7.70 4.56 -24.85
CA LYS A 71 -6.31 5.06 -24.70
C LYS A 71 -6.12 5.97 -23.50
N ILE A 72 -7.13 6.77 -23.15
CA ILE A 72 -7.08 7.70 -22.00
C ILE A 72 -7.14 6.92 -20.68
N PHE A 73 -8.09 5.99 -20.58
CA PHE A 73 -8.36 5.27 -19.33
C PHE A 73 -7.65 3.92 -19.25
N SER A 74 -7.12 3.39 -20.36
CA SER A 74 -6.32 2.17 -20.41
C SER A 74 -6.98 1.00 -19.64
N ASN A 75 -6.18 0.23 -18.91
CA ASN A 75 -6.59 -0.90 -18.08
C ASN A 75 -7.13 -0.50 -16.69
N ILE A 76 -7.63 0.74 -16.50
CA ILE A 76 -8.09 1.22 -15.18
C ILE A 76 -9.16 0.31 -14.54
N SER A 77 -10.03 -0.30 -15.34
CA SER A 77 -11.04 -1.25 -14.86
C SER A 77 -10.40 -2.50 -14.27
N ASP A 78 -9.36 -3.02 -14.92
CA ASP A 78 -8.65 -4.22 -14.47
C ASP A 78 -7.86 -3.91 -13.19
N ILE A 79 -7.25 -2.72 -13.10
CA ILE A 79 -6.57 -2.25 -11.89
C ILE A 79 -7.56 -2.14 -10.74
N HIS A 80 -8.74 -1.54 -10.96
CA HIS A 80 -9.80 -1.48 -9.95
C HIS A 80 -10.23 -2.88 -9.48
N GLU A 81 -10.43 -3.82 -10.40
CA GLU A 81 -10.78 -5.19 -10.03
C GLU A 81 -9.66 -5.88 -9.22
N LEU A 82 -8.40 -5.69 -9.61
CA LEU A 82 -7.26 -6.22 -8.89
C LEU A 82 -7.15 -5.64 -7.48
N THR A 83 -7.28 -4.32 -7.33
CA THR A 83 -7.28 -3.63 -6.04
C THR A 83 -8.41 -4.12 -5.13
N VAL A 84 -9.63 -4.30 -5.66
CA VAL A 84 -10.75 -4.87 -4.87
C VAL A 84 -10.42 -6.27 -4.37
N LYS A 85 -9.84 -7.12 -5.22
CA LYS A 85 -9.45 -8.49 -4.85
C LYS A 85 -8.35 -8.49 -3.80
N LEU A 86 -7.28 -7.72 -4.00
CA LEU A 86 -6.16 -7.62 -3.07
C LEU A 86 -6.63 -7.14 -1.70
N LEU A 87 -7.39 -6.04 -1.66
CA LEU A 87 -7.93 -5.49 -0.43
C LEU A 87 -8.79 -6.52 0.31
N GLY A 88 -9.70 -7.21 -0.38
CA GLY A 88 -10.52 -8.25 0.21
C GLY A 88 -9.69 -9.40 0.79
N LEU A 89 -8.68 -9.88 0.07
CA LEU A 89 -7.79 -10.96 0.55
C LEU A 89 -7.01 -10.55 1.81
N ILE A 90 -6.50 -9.31 1.84
CA ILE A 90 -5.78 -8.79 3.02
C ILE A 90 -6.75 -8.64 4.20
N GLU A 91 -7.94 -8.08 3.98
CA GLU A 91 -8.97 -7.92 5.01
C GLU A 91 -9.39 -9.27 5.60
N ASP A 92 -9.69 -10.27 4.75
CA ASP A 92 -10.01 -11.64 5.16
C ASP A 92 -8.85 -12.27 5.95
N THR A 93 -7.60 -12.08 5.51
CA THR A 93 -6.42 -12.60 6.20
C THR A 93 -6.27 -11.99 7.59
N VAL A 94 -6.49 -10.69 7.72
CA VAL A 94 -6.46 -10.00 9.02
C VAL A 94 -7.58 -10.49 9.92
N GLU A 95 -8.80 -10.66 9.40
CA GLU A 95 -9.96 -11.12 10.17
C GLU A 95 -9.80 -12.58 10.66
N MET A 96 -9.17 -13.43 9.85
CA MET A 96 -8.99 -14.86 10.15
C MET A 96 -7.70 -15.18 10.91
N THR A 97 -6.85 -14.18 11.18
CA THR A 97 -5.62 -14.36 11.96
C THR A 97 -5.95 -14.56 13.44
N ASP A 98 -5.52 -15.69 14.00
CA ASP A 98 -5.68 -16.01 15.43
C ASP A 98 -4.94 -14.99 16.31
N GLU A 99 -5.55 -14.58 17.44
CA GLU A 99 -4.95 -13.66 18.42
C GLU A 99 -3.61 -14.14 18.99
N SER A 100 -3.33 -15.43 18.92
CA SER A 100 -2.03 -16.03 19.30
C SER A 100 -0.93 -15.86 18.25
N SER A 101 -1.28 -15.44 17.02
CA SER A 101 -0.32 -15.18 15.95
C SER A 101 0.36 -13.81 16.16
N PRO A 102 1.67 -13.69 15.87
CA PRO A 102 2.40 -12.43 16.10
C PRO A 102 1.97 -11.29 15.17
N HIS A 103 1.47 -11.60 13.98
CA HIS A 103 0.90 -10.67 13.00
C HIS A 103 0.20 -11.47 11.88
N PRO A 104 -0.74 -10.86 11.12
CA PRO A 104 -1.31 -11.46 9.91
C PRO A 104 -0.23 -11.73 8.87
N LEU A 105 -0.41 -12.75 8.03
CA LEU A 105 0.55 -13.12 6.97
C LEU A 105 0.05 -12.66 5.60
N ALA A 106 -0.10 -11.35 5.41
CA ALA A 106 -0.65 -10.77 4.19
C ALA A 106 0.20 -11.02 2.92
N GLY A 107 1.47 -11.44 3.08
CA GLY A 107 2.36 -11.73 1.96
C GLY A 107 1.83 -12.77 0.97
N SER A 108 1.12 -13.80 1.43
CA SER A 108 0.54 -14.82 0.55
C SER A 108 -0.53 -14.25 -0.38
N CYS A 109 -1.28 -13.22 0.05
CA CYS A 109 -2.26 -12.55 -0.79
C CYS A 109 -1.62 -11.94 -2.05
N PHE A 110 -0.41 -11.37 -1.90
CA PHE A 110 0.34 -10.82 -3.02
C PHE A 110 0.93 -11.91 -3.92
N GLU A 111 1.46 -12.97 -3.31
CA GLU A 111 2.03 -14.12 -4.03
C GLU A 111 0.98 -14.78 -4.93
N ASP A 112 -0.21 -15.07 -4.38
CA ASP A 112 -1.31 -15.71 -5.11
C ASP A 112 -1.75 -14.88 -6.33
N LEU A 113 -1.86 -13.56 -6.17
CA LEU A 113 -2.24 -12.66 -7.26
C LEU A 113 -1.14 -12.53 -8.33
N ALA A 114 0.12 -12.51 -7.90
CA ALA A 114 1.27 -12.47 -8.80
C ALA A 114 1.40 -13.76 -9.61
N GLU A 115 1.16 -14.92 -8.99
CA GLU A 115 1.20 -16.22 -9.66
C GLU A 115 0.15 -16.29 -10.78
N VAL A 116 -1.10 -15.92 -10.51
CA VAL A 116 -2.17 -15.91 -11.52
C VAL A 116 -1.82 -14.99 -12.69
N SER A 117 -1.23 -13.83 -12.41
CA SER A 117 -0.81 -12.87 -13.44
C SER A 117 0.29 -13.45 -14.34
N LEU A 118 1.30 -14.10 -13.76
CA LEU A 118 2.37 -14.77 -14.50
C LEU A 118 1.86 -15.95 -15.33
N GLN A 119 0.98 -16.77 -14.76
CA GLN A 119 0.36 -17.89 -15.48
C GLN A 119 -0.41 -17.40 -16.73
N ASN A 120 -1.14 -16.29 -16.62
CA ASN A 120 -1.82 -15.68 -17.76
C ASN A 120 -0.84 -15.22 -18.85
N TYR A 121 0.27 -14.60 -18.47
CA TYR A 121 1.32 -14.18 -19.40
C TYR A 121 1.95 -15.37 -20.15
N PHE A 122 2.30 -16.45 -19.43
CA PHE A 122 2.84 -17.66 -20.04
C PHE A 122 1.82 -18.36 -20.95
N ARG A 123 0.55 -18.40 -20.55
CA ARG A 123 -0.52 -18.99 -21.36
C ARG A 123 -0.74 -18.23 -22.67
N LEU A 124 -0.63 -16.91 -22.66
CA LEU A 124 -0.71 -16.10 -23.87
C LEU A 124 0.53 -16.30 -24.77
N SER A 125 1.72 -16.39 -24.17
CA SER A 125 2.97 -16.61 -24.91
C SER A 125 3.04 -17.98 -25.60
N LEU A 126 2.42 -19.02 -25.04
CA LEU A 126 2.36 -20.37 -25.63
C LEU A 126 1.29 -20.52 -26.72
N LYS A 127 0.42 -19.53 -26.91
CA LYS A 127 -0.62 -19.50 -27.94
C LYS A 127 -0.27 -18.63 -29.16
N SER A 128 0.86 -17.93 -29.12
CA SER A 128 1.42 -17.15 -30.23
C SER A 128 2.48 -17.95 -30.99
#